data_AF-A0A258BJ29-F1
#
_entry.id   AF-A0A258BJ29-F1
#
_cell.length_a   1.000
_cell.length_b   1.000
_cell.length_c   1.000
_cell.angle_alpha   90.00
_cell.angle_beta   90.00
_cell.angle_gamma   90.00
#
_symmetry.space_group_name_H-M   'P 1'
#
loop_
_entity.id
_entity.type
_entity.pdbx_description
1 polymer ?
#
loop_
_entity_poly.entity_id
_entity_poly.type
_entity_poly.pdbx_seq_one_letter_code
_entity_poly.pdbx_strand_id
1 'polypeptide(L)' 'MEGIASALPPEDARIPALRAAAAVHKQTGIAAVSDTHYSGSHWLASFATYLETRRGIGPE' A
#
# COMPACT_ATOMS: atom_id res chain seq x y z
N MET A 1 1.21 3.07 2.51
CA MET A 1 1.15 4.42 3.10
C MET A 1 -0.03 5.27 2.61
N GLU A 2 -0.76 4.87 1.58
CA GLU A 2 -1.89 5.65 1.03
C GLU A 2 -2.97 5.96 2.07
N GLY A 3 -3.34 5.00 2.93
CA GLY A 3 -4.32 5.23 3.99
C GLY A 3 -3.89 6.25 5.05
N ILE A 4 -2.60 6.38 5.32
CA ILE A 4 -2.08 7.45 6.20
C ILE A 4 -2.16 8.78 5.46
N ALA A 5 -1.70 8.83 4.20
CA ALA A 5 -1.72 10.05 3.40
C ALA A 5 -3.15 10.58 3.18
N SER A 6 -4.14 9.70 3.01
CA SER A 6 -5.55 10.10 2.82
C SER A 6 -6.21 10.68 4.07
N ALA A 7 -5.64 10.44 5.25
CA ALA A 7 -6.16 10.95 6.52
C ALA A 7 -5.54 12.29 6.94
N LEU A 8 -4.53 12.78 6.21
CA LEU A 8 -3.87 14.04 6.49
C LEU A 8 -4.61 15.22 5.86
N PRO A 9 -4.49 16.44 6.42
CA PRO A 9 -4.94 17.66 5.76
C PRO A 9 -4.29 17.83 4.38
N PRO A 10 -4.98 18.42 3.38
CA PRO A 10 -4.52 18.48 1.99
C PRO A 10 -3.10 19.03 1.78
N GLU A 11 -2.68 19.97 2.62
CA GLU A 11 -1.37 20.65 2.51
C GLU A 11 -0.32 20.14 3.51
N ASP A 12 -0.54 18.96 4.10
CA ASP A 12 0.44 18.37 5.01
C ASP A 12 1.72 17.98 4.25
N ALA A 13 2.84 18.55 4.67
CA ALA A 13 4.15 18.38 4.03
C ALA A 13 4.64 16.92 3.98
N ARG A 14 4.03 16.00 4.75
CA ARG A 14 4.38 14.57 4.74
C ARG A 14 3.76 13.80 3.58
N ILE A 15 2.69 14.34 2.95
CA ILE A 15 1.94 13.66 1.89
C ILE A 15 2.86 13.20 0.74
N PRO A 16 3.77 14.03 0.19
CA PRO A 16 4.64 13.60 -0.91
C PRO A 16 5.52 12.41 -0.56
N ALA A 17 6.14 12.42 0.63
CA ALA A 17 7.00 11.34 1.09
C ALA A 17 6.21 10.04 1.33
N LEU A 18 5.01 10.14 1.92
CA LEU A 18 4.13 8.99 2.15
C LEU A 18 3.66 8.36 0.82
N ARG A 19 3.33 9.18 -0.18
CA ARG A 19 2.96 8.70 -1.52
C ARG A 19 4.14 8.03 -2.23
N ALA A 20 5.32 8.62 -2.20
CA ALA A 20 6.53 8.02 -2.79
C ALA A 20 6.84 6.66 -2.15
N ALA A 21 6.80 6.59 -0.82
CA ALA A 21 7.04 5.34 -0.11
C ALA A 21 5.93 4.31 -0.40
N ALA A 22 4.66 4.73 -0.55
CA ALA A 22 3.59 3.82 -0.95
C ALA A 22 3.82 3.19 -2.32
N ALA A 23 4.28 3.97 -3.30
CA ALA A 23 4.59 3.47 -4.65
C ALA A 23 5.68 2.38 -4.62
N VAL A 24 6.77 2.63 -3.89
CA VAL A 24 7.86 1.64 -3.72
C VAL A 24 7.34 0.37 -3.04
N HIS A 25 6.55 0.51 -1.98
CA HIS A 25 5.98 -0.65 -1.27
C HIS A 25 5.02 -1.45 -2.14
N LYS A 26 4.18 -0.80 -2.98
CA LYS A 26 3.29 -1.46 -3.92
C LYS A 26 4.09 -2.31 -4.91
N GLN A 27 5.10 -1.71 -5.55
CA GLN A 27 5.92 -2.39 -6.55
C GLN A 27 6.65 -3.60 -5.96
N THR A 28 7.37 -3.41 -4.85
CA THR A 28 8.13 -4.49 -4.21
C THR A 28 7.22 -5.54 -3.61
N GLY A 29 6.13 -5.11 -2.95
CA GLY A 29 5.18 -6.01 -2.28
C GLY A 29 4.45 -6.92 -3.26
N ILE A 30 3.94 -6.39 -4.38
CA ILE A 30 3.23 -7.19 -5.39
C ILE A 30 4.18 -8.19 -6.06
N ALA A 31 5.40 -7.77 -6.40
CA ALA A 31 6.39 -8.67 -7.00
C ALA A 31 6.71 -9.87 -6.10
N ALA A 32 6.66 -9.69 -4.78
CA ALA A 32 6.91 -10.74 -3.79
C ALA A 32 5.68 -11.64 -3.50
N VAL A 33 4.46 -11.30 -3.96
CA VAL A 33 3.26 -12.13 -3.76
C VAL A 33 3.38 -13.48 -4.48
N SER A 34 4.09 -13.52 -5.61
CA SER A 34 4.27 -14.72 -6.44
C SER A 34 5.46 -15.59 -6.03
N ASP A 35 6.09 -15.33 -4.87
CA ASP A 35 7.20 -16.15 -4.38
C ASP A 35 6.71 -17.54 -3.91
N THR A 36 7.51 -18.55 -4.19
CA THR A 36 7.30 -19.97 -3.86
C THR A 36 7.20 -20.27 -2.36
N HIS A 37 7.62 -19.34 -1.50
CA HIS A 37 7.53 -19.48 -0.05
C HIS A 37 6.13 -19.09 0.47
N TYR A 38 5.33 -20.09 0.87
CA TYR A 38 3.97 -19.93 1.40
C TYR A 38 3.82 -18.83 2.46
N SER A 39 4.79 -18.73 3.38
CA SER A 39 4.76 -17.74 4.46
C SER A 39 4.85 -16.31 3.96
N GLY A 40 5.57 -16.07 2.86
CA GLY A 40 5.64 -14.76 2.20
C GLY A 40 4.39 -14.48 1.37
N SER A 41 4.00 -15.42 0.52
CA SER A 41 2.87 -15.24 -0.41
C SER A 41 1.52 -15.10 0.28
N HIS A 42 1.25 -15.84 1.37
CA HIS A 42 -0.04 -15.79 2.05
C HIS A 42 -0.30 -14.46 2.77
N TRP A 43 0.68 -13.93 3.49
CA TRP A 43 0.55 -12.65 4.18
C TRP A 43 0.55 -11.47 3.21
N LEU A 44 1.42 -11.48 2.19
CA LEU A 44 1.49 -10.43 1.17
C LEU A 44 0.23 -10.39 0.27
N ALA A 45 -0.39 -11.54 -0.01
CA ALA A 45 -1.64 -11.57 -0.78
C ALA A 45 -2.80 -10.84 -0.07
N SER A 46 -2.87 -10.93 1.27
CA SER A 46 -3.85 -10.16 2.05
C SER A 46 -3.59 -8.66 1.92
N PHE A 47 -2.32 -8.23 2.02
CA PHE A 47 -1.93 -6.84 1.80
C PHE A 47 -2.31 -6.36 0.38
N ALA A 48 -1.99 -7.13 -0.64
CA ALA A 48 -2.32 -6.81 -2.04
C ALA A 48 -3.84 -6.65 -2.25
N THR A 49 -4.65 -7.46 -1.58
CA THR A 49 -6.12 -7.35 -1.65
C THR A 49 -6.60 -5.99 -1.13
N TYR A 50 -6.14 -5.55 0.05
CA TYR A 50 -6.51 -4.24 0.60
C TYR A 50 -6.01 -3.09 -0.26
N LEU A 51 -4.78 -3.22 -0.78
CA LEU A 51 -4.16 -2.24 -1.66
C LEU A 51 -4.94 -2.05 -2.97
N GLU A 52 -5.19 -3.11 -3.72
CA GLU A 52 -5.83 -3.02 -5.04
C GLU A 52 -7.32 -2.67 -4.94
N THR A 53 -7.99 -3.04 -3.85
CA THR A 53 -9.39 -2.66 -3.62
C THR A 53 -9.53 -1.28 -2.97
N ARG A 54 -8.42 -0.65 -2.58
CA ARG A 54 -8.38 0.58 -1.77
C ARG A 54 -9.25 0.49 -0.51
N ARG A 55 -9.41 -0.73 0.05
CA ARG A 55 -10.31 -0.95 1.19
C ARG A 55 -9.82 -0.16 2.40
N GLY A 56 -10.71 0.65 2.96
CA GLY A 56 -10.40 1.50 4.12
C GLY A 56 -9.90 2.90 3.77
N ILE A 57 -9.82 3.23 2.48
CA ILE A 57 -9.56 4.59 1.98
C ILE A 57 -10.86 5.08 1.33
N GLY A 58 -11.31 6.29 1.67
CA GLY A 58 -12.54 6.88 1.11
C GLY A 58 -12.43 7.13 -0.40
N PRO A 59 -13.56 7.31 -1.11
CA PRO A 59 -13.53 7.75 -2.51
C PRO A 59 -12.80 9.10 -2.61
N GLU A 60 -12.04 9.28 -3.69
CA GLU A 60 -11.34 10.54 -4.01
C GLU A 60 -12.33 11.65 -4.41
#